data_AF-A0A1G3B9E5-F1
#
_entry.id   AF-A0A1G3B9E5-F1
#
_cell.length_a   1.000
_cell.length_b   1.000
_cell.length_c   1.000
_cell.angle_alpha   90.00
_cell.angle_beta   90.00
_cell.angle_gamma   90.00
#
_symmetry.space_group_name_H-M   'P 1'
#
loop_
_entity.id
_entity.type
_entity.pdbx_description
1 polymer ?
#
loop_
_entity_poly.entity_id
_entity_poly.type
_entity_poly.pdbx_seq_one_letter_code
_entity_poly.pdbx_strand_id
1 'polypeptide(L)' 'MAEIKITKKTSIGEIIKNYPEAESVVKKYFGSGCFTCPGSKMEDLAFGAMMHNMDPEVIVKEINEAIAKKKD' A
#
# COMPACT_ATOMS: atom_id res chain seq x y z
N MET A 1 -10.48 -3.23 18.20
CA MET A 1 -9.62 -3.81 17.15
C MET A 1 -8.35 -2.98 17.13
N ALA A 2 -7.17 -3.59 17.27
CA ALA A 2 -5.93 -2.81 17.22
C ALA A 2 -5.80 -2.14 15.86
N GLU A 3 -5.68 -0.81 15.84
CA GLU A 3 -5.38 -0.07 14.62
C GLU A 3 -3.96 -0.41 14.18
N ILE A 4 -3.83 -1.25 13.15
CA ILE A 4 -2.55 -1.42 12.49
C ILE A 4 -2.36 -0.19 11.61
N LYS A 5 -1.51 0.73 12.08
CA LYS A 5 -1.02 1.84 11.26
C LYS A 5 -0.11 1.27 10.18
N ILE A 6 -0.44 1.52 8.92
CA ILE A 6 0.41 1.08 7.80
C ILE A 6 1.74 1.83 7.89
N THR A 7 2.84 1.10 7.67
CA THR A 7 4.19 1.66 7.62
C THR A 7 4.87 1.26 6.31
N LYS A 8 6.01 1.88 5.99
CA LYS A 8 6.78 1.52 4.78
C LYS A 8 7.32 0.08 4.78
N LYS A 9 7.36 -0.59 5.94
CA LYS A 9 7.76 -2.00 6.08
C LYS A 9 6.58 -2.97 5.94
N THR A 10 5.35 -2.46 5.86
CA THR A 10 4.17 -3.30 5.67
C THR A 10 4.17 -3.85 4.25
N SER A 11 3.83 -5.14 4.11
CA SER A 11 3.75 -5.77 2.79
C SER A 11 2.59 -5.19 1.98
N ILE A 12 2.83 -4.93 0.69
CA ILE A 12 1.78 -4.45 -0.23
C ILE A 12 0.64 -5.47 -0.33
N GLY A 13 0.96 -6.77 -0.37
CA GLY A 13 -0.03 -7.84 -0.37
C GLY A 13 -0.90 -7.86 0.89
N GLU A 14 -0.31 -7.58 2.05
CA GLU A 14 -1.04 -7.47 3.32
C GLU A 14 -1.97 -6.27 3.33
N ILE A 15 -1.50 -5.11 2.84
CA ILE A 15 -2.29 -3.88 2.73
C ILE A 15 -3.53 -4.14 1.89
N ILE A 16 -3.37 -4.66 0.67
CA ILE A 16 -4.50 -4.91 -0.25
C ILE A 16 -5.48 -5.92 0.34
N LYS A 17 -4.96 -7.00 0.95
CA LYS A 17 -5.80 -8.07 1.52
C LYS A 17 -6.65 -7.58 2.69
N ASN A 18 -6.08 -6.76 3.56
CA ASN A 18 -6.74 -6.29 4.79
C ASN A 18 -7.53 -4.99 4.57
N TYR A 19 -7.15 -4.18 3.58
CA TYR A 19 -7.71 -2.86 3.31
C TYR A 19 -7.98 -2.69 1.80
N PRO A 20 -9.08 -3.25 1.27
CA PRO A 20 -9.43 -3.12 -0.15
C PRO A 20 -9.57 -1.66 -0.62
N GLU A 21 -9.93 -0.74 0.27
CA GLU A 21 -9.97 0.71 -0.01
C GLU A 21 -8.60 1.30 -0.38
N ALA A 22 -7.52 0.71 0.11
CA ALA A 22 -6.16 1.12 -0.20
C ALA A 22 -5.71 0.68 -1.60
N GLU A 23 -6.44 -0.22 -2.28
CA GLU A 23 -6.12 -0.64 -3.66
C GLU A 23 -6.05 0.54 -4.62
N SER A 24 -6.92 1.53 -4.45
CA SER A 24 -6.95 2.74 -5.29
C SER A 24 -5.64 3.53 -5.18
N VAL A 25 -5.10 3.67 -3.96
CA VAL A 25 -3.84 4.34 -3.67
C VAL A 25 -2.66 3.50 -4.20
N VAL A 26 -2.66 2.20 -3.92
CA VAL A 26 -1.61 1.28 -4.39
C VAL A 26 -1.54 1.27 -5.93
N LYS A 27 -2.68 1.23 -6.61
CA LYS A 27 -2.76 1.29 -8.08
C LYS A 27 -2.30 2.62 -8.65
N LYS A 28 -2.58 3.73 -7.96
CA LYS A 28 -2.11 5.08 -8.34
C LYS A 28 -0.58 5.16 -8.36
N TYR A 29 0.10 4.49 -7.41
CA TYR A 29 1.56 4.56 -7.26
C TYR A 29 2.30 3.43 -8.01
N PHE A 30 1.86 2.18 -7.91
CA PHE A 30 2.58 1.04 -8.51
C PHE A 30 1.96 0.53 -9.81
N GLY A 31 0.86 1.15 -10.26
CA GLY A 31 0.15 0.78 -11.47
C GLY A 31 -0.66 -0.53 -11.33
N SER A 32 -1.37 -0.90 -12.39
CA SER A 32 -2.15 -2.15 -12.44
C SER A 32 -1.27 -3.40 -12.52
N GLY A 33 -0.04 -3.26 -13.00
CA GLY A 33 0.93 -4.36 -13.11
C GLY A 33 1.38 -4.90 -11.75
N CYS A 34 1.36 -4.06 -10.71
CA CYS A 34 1.65 -4.45 -9.33
C CYS A 34 0.83 -5.68 -8.94
N PHE A 35 -0.49 -5.68 -9.14
CA PHE A 35 -1.37 -6.79 -8.76
C PHE A 35 -1.15 -8.11 -9.52
N THR A 36 -0.44 -8.05 -10.66
CA THR A 36 -0.14 -9.21 -11.51
C THR A 36 1.26 -9.78 -11.30
N CYS A 37 2.15 -9.06 -10.62
CA CYS A 37 3.49 -9.52 -10.30
C CYS A 37 3.43 -10.52 -9.12
N PRO A 38 3.97 -11.74 -9.24
CA PRO A 38 4.06 -12.67 -8.10
C PRO A 38 4.83 -12.10 -6.91
N GLY A 39 5.81 -11.22 -7.18
CA GLY A 39 6.65 -10.58 -6.17
C GLY A 39 5.96 -9.48 -5.38
N SER A 40 4.98 -8.77 -5.96
CA SER A 40 4.34 -7.63 -5.30
C SER A 40 3.54 -7.99 -4.05
N LYS A 41 3.08 -9.24 -3.97
CA LYS A 41 2.38 -9.76 -2.79
C LYS A 41 3.33 -10.01 -1.62
N MET A 42 4.63 -10.09 -1.87
CA MET A 42 5.67 -10.39 -0.89
C MET A 42 6.60 -9.20 -0.63
N GLU A 43 6.60 -8.18 -1.48
CA GLU A 43 7.40 -6.98 -1.28
C GLU A 43 6.80 -6.03 -0.22
N ASP A 44 7.66 -5.28 0.46
CA ASP A 44 7.26 -4.17 1.31
C ASP A 44 7.08 -2.88 0.52
N LEU A 45 6.37 -1.94 1.11
CA LEU A 45 6.02 -0.70 0.45
C LEU A 45 7.25 0.18 0.14
N ALA A 46 8.29 0.12 0.96
CA ALA A 46 9.55 0.82 0.74
C ALA A 46 10.27 0.32 -0.52
N PHE A 47 10.30 -0.99 -0.73
CA PHE A 47 10.91 -1.60 -1.91
C PHE A 47 10.11 -1.28 -3.18
N GLY A 48 8.78 -1.42 -3.13
CA GLY A 48 7.92 -1.02 -4.25
C GLY A 48 8.10 0.47 -4.62
N ALA A 49 8.15 1.34 -3.61
CA ALA A 49 8.43 2.77 -3.81
C ALA A 49 9.80 3.00 -4.45
N MET A 50 10.84 2.30 -4.00
CA MET A 50 12.19 2.39 -4.59
C MET A 50 12.21 1.95 -6.06
N MET A 51 11.58 0.83 -6.40
CA MET A 51 11.53 0.31 -7.77
C MET A 51 10.79 1.25 -8.74
N HIS A 52 9.85 2.02 -8.23
CA HIS A 52 9.07 2.99 -9.00
C HIS A 52 9.55 4.45 -8.82
N ASN A 53 10.69 4.66 -8.13
CA ASN A 53 11.28 5.97 -7.86
C ASN A 53 10.30 6.95 -7.17
N MET A 54 9.61 6.46 -6.14
CA MET A 54 8.61 7.17 -5.35
C MET A 54 9.04 7.32 -3.89
N ASP A 55 8.48 8.30 -3.19
CA ASP A 55 8.67 8.46 -1.75
C ASP A 55 7.69 7.55 -0.98
N PRO A 56 8.18 6.53 -0.24
CA PRO A 56 7.30 5.64 0.51
C PRO A 56 6.49 6.35 1.59
N GLU A 57 6.96 7.47 2.16
CA GLU A 57 6.24 8.18 3.22
C GLU A 57 4.95 8.84 2.69
N VAL A 58 4.97 9.32 1.44
CA VAL A 58 3.78 9.89 0.78
C VAL A 58 2.71 8.80 0.59
N ILE A 59 3.13 7.62 0.15
CA ILE A 59 2.24 6.49 -0.11
C ILE A 59 1.66 5.97 1.21
N VAL A 60 2.49 5.82 2.26
CA VAL A 60 2.04 5.45 3.61
C VAL A 60 0.96 6.40 4.12
N LYS A 61 1.17 7.71 3.94
CA LYS A 61 0.21 8.72 4.38
C LYS A 61 -1.13 8.55 3.66
N GLU A 62 -1.13 8.47 2.33
CA GLU A 62 -2.38 8.32 1.56
C GLU A 62 -3.11 7.01 1.87
N ILE A 63 -2.39 5.91 2.09
CA ILE A 63 -3.01 4.63 2.49
C ILE A 63 -3.71 4.77 3.84
N ASN A 64 -3.02 5.33 4.85
CA ASN A 64 -3.62 5.52 6.17
C ASN A 64 -4.82 6.47 6.11
N GLU A 65 -4.79 7.51 5.27
CA GLU A 65 -5.93 8.40 5.05
C GLU A 65 -7.12 7.68 4.38
N ALA A 66 -6.87 6.82 3.39
CA ALA A 66 -7.92 6.04 2.74
C ALA A 66 -8.59 5.06 3.72
N ILE A 67 -7.80 4.41 4.58
CA ILE A 67 -8.31 3.51 5.63
C ILE A 67 -9.11 4.29 6.67
N ALA A 68 -8.65 5.49 7.06
CA ALA A 68 -9.36 6.33 8.03
C ALA A 68 -10.72 6.79 7.48
N LYS A 69 -10.77 7.29 6.23
CA LYS A 69 -12.00 7.80 5.58
C LYS A 69 -13.10 6.76 5.39
N LYS A 70 -12.78 5.47 5.39
CA LYS A 70 -13.79 4.40 5.29
C LYS A 70 -14.43 4.04 6.63
N LYS A 71 -13.86 4.51 7.74
CA LYS A 71 -14.45 4.30 9.06
C LYS A 71 -15.64 5.25 9.34
N ASP A 72 -15.84 6.24 8.48
CA ASP A 72 -16.95 7.19 8.49
C ASP A 72 -18.10 6.72 7.57
#